data_AF-A0A1V9FS76-F1
#
_entry.id   AF-A0A1V9FS76-F1
#
_cell.length_a   1.000
_cell.length_b   1.000
_cell.length_c   1.000
_cell.angle_alpha   90.00
_cell.angle_beta   90.00
_cell.angle_gamma   90.00
#
_symmetry.space_group_name_H-M   'P 1'
#
loop_
_entity.id
_entity.type
_entity.pdbx_description
1 polymer ?
#
loop_
_entity_poly.entity_id
_entity_poly.type
_entity_poly.pdbx_seq_one_letter_code
_entity_poly.pdbx_strand_id
1 'polypeptide(L)'
;MYLTFQPKINNKMLYMKNAILYLSLILVFCSCASGVNKKVHLREYAFNDSGLKVITARLNDRSGTMSTLYGNSAAFDWSMGKNTSRIGGEVYKLVTYKQQDHAFWYGSRINGKVIQVETLQLKQQAGRIVPVYTIEYPGPADTLASINYMMNATAAYFP
;
A
#
# COMPACT_ATOMS: atom_id res chain seq x y z
N MET A 1 58.44 -53.14 -27.64
CA MET A 1 57.09 -52.92 -28.20
C MET A 1 56.34 -52.03 -27.22
N TYR A 2 56.23 -50.73 -27.49
CA TYR A 2 55.41 -49.80 -26.71
C TYR A 2 54.49 -49.06 -27.68
N LEU A 3 53.19 -49.34 -27.57
CA LEU A 3 52.15 -48.63 -28.31
C LEU A 3 51.72 -47.41 -27.48
N THR A 4 52.09 -46.22 -27.93
CA THR A 4 51.59 -44.96 -27.38
C THR A 4 50.19 -44.68 -27.93
N PHE A 5 49.19 -44.74 -27.04
CA PHE A 5 47.81 -44.38 -27.33
C PHE A 5 47.65 -42.85 -27.26
N GLN A 6 47.41 -42.20 -28.40
CA GLN A 6 47.09 -40.77 -28.46
C GLN A 6 45.56 -40.60 -28.47
N PRO A 7 44.96 -39.92 -27.47
CA PRO A 7 43.52 -39.71 -27.45
C PRO A 7 43.10 -38.74 -28.56
N LYS A 8 42.18 -39.17 -29.42
CA LYS A 8 41.59 -38.37 -30.48
C LYS A 8 40.63 -37.33 -29.87
N ILE A 9 41.12 -36.10 -29.68
CA ILE A 9 40.29 -35.00 -29.15
C ILE A 9 39.25 -34.63 -30.20
N ASN A 10 37.97 -34.74 -29.83
CA ASN A 10 36.84 -34.49 -30.71
C ASN A 10 36.51 -32.98 -30.75
N ASN A 11 36.76 -32.34 -31.90
CA ASN A 11 36.58 -30.89 -32.09
C ASN A 11 35.17 -30.37 -31.77
N LYS A 12 34.14 -31.24 -31.83
CA LYS A 12 32.76 -30.92 -31.45
C LYS A 12 32.62 -30.61 -29.94
N MET A 13 33.37 -31.33 -29.11
CA MET A 13 33.36 -31.15 -27.65
C MET A 13 34.12 -29.88 -27.22
N LEU A 14 35.15 -29.50 -27.98
CA LEU A 14 35.87 -28.24 -27.79
C LEU A 14 35.00 -27.01 -28.14
N TYR A 15 34.22 -27.10 -29.22
CA TYR A 15 33.28 -26.06 -29.64
C TYR A 15 32.14 -25.83 -28.64
N MET A 16 31.55 -26.90 -28.09
CA MET A 16 30.47 -26.80 -27.10
C MET A 16 30.96 -26.18 -25.78
N LYS A 17 32.19 -26.51 -25.35
CA LYS A 17 32.78 -25.95 -24.13
C LYS A 17 33.08 -24.45 -24.27
N ASN A 18 33.56 -24.04 -25.44
CA ASN A 18 33.82 -22.63 -25.75
C ASN A 18 32.49 -21.85 -25.90
N ALA A 19 31.47 -22.45 -26.50
CA ALA A 19 30.14 -21.84 -26.61
C ALA A 19 29.50 -21.55 -25.24
N ILE A 20 29.64 -22.47 -24.27
CA ILE A 20 29.16 -22.27 -22.89
C ILE A 20 29.92 -21.11 -22.21
N LEU A 21 31.23 -20.99 -22.47
CA LEU A 21 32.09 -19.93 -21.93
C LEU A 21 31.76 -18.54 -22.51
N TYR A 22 31.41 -18.47 -23.79
CA TYR A 22 30.93 -17.24 -24.41
C TYR A 22 29.52 -16.86 -23.93
N LEU A 23 28.64 -17.84 -23.74
CA LEU A 23 27.27 -17.61 -23.25
C LEU A 23 27.26 -17.10 -21.80
N SER A 24 28.11 -17.65 -20.93
CA SER A 24 28.24 -17.16 -19.55
C SER A 24 28.83 -15.75 -19.50
N LEU A 25 29.81 -15.43 -20.35
CA LEU A 25 30.40 -14.10 -20.43
C LEU A 25 29.38 -13.04 -20.89
N ILE A 26 28.52 -13.36 -21.87
CA ILE A 26 27.45 -12.47 -22.35
C ILE A 26 26.41 -12.19 -21.24
N LEU A 27 26.06 -13.19 -20.44
CA LEU A 27 25.10 -13.03 -19.33
C LEU A 27 25.64 -12.12 -18.22
N VAL A 28 26.97 -12.10 -17.98
CA VAL A 28 27.60 -11.22 -16.97
C VAL A 28 27.56 -9.75 -17.42
N PHE A 29 27.76 -9.45 -18.70
CA PHE A 29 27.73 -8.07 -19.21
C PHE A 29 26.33 -7.47 -19.34
N CYS A 30 25.27 -8.28 -19.32
CA CYS A 30 23.88 -7.80 -19.37
C CYS A 30 23.29 -7.48 -17.98
N SER A 31 24.03 -7.75 -16.89
CA SER A 31 23.52 -7.60 -15.51
C SER A 31 23.52 -6.15 -15.00
N CYS A 32 24.11 -5.20 -15.74
CA CYS A 32 24.21 -3.81 -15.30
C CYS A 32 23.52 -2.84 -16.26
N ALA A 33 22.19 -2.76 -16.15
CA ALA A 33 21.41 -1.67 -16.71
C ALA A 33 20.22 -1.33 -15.81
N SER A 34 20.51 -0.76 -14.63
CA SER A 34 19.47 -0.18 -13.76
C SER A 34 19.98 1.07 -13.05
N GLY A 35 20.42 2.06 -13.83
CA GLY A 35 20.52 3.44 -13.35
C GLY A 35 19.13 4.06 -13.22
N VAL A 36 18.28 3.54 -12.33
CA VAL A 36 17.01 4.21 -12.02
C VAL A 36 17.38 5.44 -11.19
N ASN A 37 17.33 6.60 -11.84
CA ASN A 37 17.26 7.90 -11.17
C ASN A 37 15.98 7.89 -10.31
N LYS A 38 16.03 7.29 -9.12
CA LYS A 38 14.96 7.39 -8.13
C LYS A 38 14.99 8.83 -7.63
N LYS A 39 14.28 9.72 -8.35
CA LYS A 39 13.86 10.98 -7.75
C LYS A 39 13.17 10.61 -6.44
N VAL A 40 13.72 11.10 -5.33
CA VAL A 40 13.08 10.98 -4.02
C VAL A 40 11.76 11.72 -4.16
N HIS A 41 10.68 10.98 -4.36
CA HIS A 41 9.35 11.55 -4.42
C HIS A 41 9.00 11.99 -2.99
N LEU A 42 9.27 13.27 -2.70
CA LEU A 42 8.71 13.94 -1.55
C LEU A 42 7.19 13.79 -1.63
N ARG A 43 6.58 13.39 -0.50
CA ARG A 43 5.15 13.04 -0.44
C ARG A 43 4.30 14.20 -0.94
N GLU A 44 3.75 14.04 -2.14
CA GLU A 44 2.82 15.01 -2.72
C GLU A 44 1.50 14.93 -1.94
N TYR A 45 1.16 16.01 -1.23
CA TYR A 45 -0.04 16.16 -0.39
C TYR A 45 -0.11 15.18 0.80
N ALA A 46 0.26 15.67 1.99
CA ALA A 46 -0.14 15.04 3.23
C ALA A 46 -1.58 15.48 3.55
N PHE A 47 -2.47 14.52 3.77
CA PHE A 47 -3.75 14.80 4.41
C PHE A 47 -3.49 15.46 5.78
N ASN A 48 -4.06 16.65 5.99
CA ASN A 48 -3.99 17.30 7.29
C ASN A 48 -5.09 16.72 8.19
N ASP A 49 -4.68 15.85 9.12
CA ASP A 49 -5.60 15.20 10.04
C ASP A 49 -6.25 16.15 11.05
N SER A 50 -5.79 17.40 11.18
CA SER A 50 -6.38 18.43 12.05
C SER A 50 -6.64 17.93 13.48
N GLY A 51 -5.80 17.04 14.00
CA GLY A 51 -5.94 16.45 15.34
C GLY A 51 -6.92 15.27 15.44
N LEU A 52 -7.35 14.70 14.32
CA LEU A 52 -8.10 13.44 14.31
C LEU A 52 -7.21 12.27 14.71
N LYS A 53 -7.81 11.27 15.37
CA LYS A 53 -7.13 10.05 15.82
C LYS A 53 -7.27 8.96 14.78
N VAL A 54 -6.21 8.18 14.56
CA VAL A 54 -6.28 6.99 13.72
C VAL A 54 -7.08 5.91 14.44
N ILE A 55 -8.15 5.44 13.81
CA ILE A 55 -8.94 4.29 14.27
C ILE A 55 -8.32 3.02 13.71
N THR A 56 -8.18 2.91 12.39
CA THR A 56 -7.63 1.71 11.76
C THR A 56 -7.11 2.03 10.37
N ALA A 57 -6.38 1.08 9.76
CA ALA A 57 -5.90 1.17 8.39
C ALA A 57 -6.17 -0.12 7.63
N ARG A 58 -6.33 -0.01 6.31
CA ARG A 58 -6.50 -1.14 5.39
C ARG A 58 -5.57 -1.02 4.20
N LEU A 59 -5.03 -2.15 3.79
CA LEU A 59 -4.25 -2.31 2.58
C LEU A 59 -5.09 -3.02 1.52
N ASN A 60 -5.02 -2.55 0.29
CA ASN A 60 -5.55 -3.23 -0.88
C ASN A 60 -4.47 -3.30 -1.96
N ASP A 61 -3.69 -4.37 -1.91
CA ASP A 61 -2.57 -4.57 -2.84
C ASP A 61 -3.04 -4.83 -4.26
N ARG A 62 -4.25 -5.37 -4.44
CA ARG A 62 -4.85 -5.60 -5.75
C ARG A 62 -5.12 -4.28 -6.47
N SER A 63 -5.65 -3.28 -5.76
CA SER A 63 -5.85 -1.93 -6.31
C SER A 63 -4.64 -1.00 -6.13
N GLY A 64 -3.60 -1.44 -5.43
CA GLY A 64 -2.44 -0.61 -5.10
C GLY A 64 -2.81 0.60 -4.25
N THR A 65 -3.74 0.43 -3.30
CA THR A 65 -4.21 1.51 -2.41
C THR A 65 -4.07 1.15 -0.93
N MET A 66 -4.03 2.18 -0.09
CA MET A 66 -4.03 2.06 1.36
C MET A 66 -5.00 3.10 1.90
N SER A 67 -5.85 2.72 2.85
CA SER A 67 -6.81 3.63 3.46
C SER A 67 -6.59 3.71 4.95
N THR A 68 -6.70 4.91 5.51
CA THR A 68 -6.64 5.16 6.96
C THR A 68 -7.95 5.79 7.39
N LEU A 69 -8.61 5.17 8.36
CA LEU A 69 -9.81 5.70 8.98
C LEU A 69 -9.40 6.54 10.19
N TYR A 70 -9.74 7.81 10.13
CA TYR A 70 -9.58 8.77 11.21
C TYR A 70 -10.92 9.06 11.87
N GLY A 71 -10.89 9.46 13.14
CA GLY A 71 -12.07 9.93 13.87
C GLY A 71 -11.73 11.04 14.86
N ASN A 72 -12.72 11.90 15.17
CA ASN A 72 -12.61 12.79 16.32
C ASN A 72 -12.66 11.99 17.65
N SER A 73 -12.47 12.65 18.79
CA SER A 73 -12.42 11.96 20.09
C SER A 73 -13.67 11.10 20.35
N ALA A 74 -14.86 11.61 20.04
CA ALA A 74 -16.11 10.86 20.17
C ALA A 74 -16.14 9.59 19.31
N ALA A 75 -15.79 9.73 18.02
CA ALA A 75 -15.73 8.62 17.08
C ALA A 75 -14.69 7.57 17.49
N PHE A 76 -13.54 8.02 18.00
CA PHE A 76 -12.46 7.16 18.47
C PHE A 76 -12.86 6.41 19.75
N ASP A 77 -13.45 7.09 20.73
CA ASP A 77 -13.88 6.45 21.98
C ASP A 77 -14.99 5.42 21.75
N TRP A 78 -15.90 5.67 20.81
CA TRP A 78 -16.83 4.65 20.32
C TRP A 78 -16.08 3.44 19.73
N SER A 79 -15.11 3.67 18.84
CA SER A 79 -14.36 2.58 18.20
C SER A 79 -13.49 1.75 19.16
N MET A 80 -13.18 2.31 20.33
CA MET A 80 -12.49 1.66 21.45
C MET A 80 -13.46 0.93 22.41
N GLY A 81 -14.78 1.00 22.17
CA GLY A 81 -15.79 0.40 23.05
C GLY A 81 -15.96 1.11 24.39
N LYS A 82 -15.52 2.37 24.52
CA LYS A 82 -15.64 3.15 25.77
C LYS A 82 -17.06 3.69 26.01
N ASN A 83 -17.85 3.78 24.95
CA ASN A 83 -19.23 4.28 24.98
C ASN A 83 -20.21 3.15 24.69
N THR A 84 -21.35 3.14 25.39
CA THR A 84 -22.42 2.14 25.22
C THR A 84 -23.42 2.51 24.14
N SER A 85 -23.42 3.76 23.67
CA SER A 85 -24.27 4.25 22.59
C SER A 85 -23.55 5.27 21.71
N ARG A 86 -23.99 5.38 20.45
CA ARG A 86 -23.54 6.40 19.50
C ARG A 86 -24.05 7.77 19.90
N ILE A 87 -23.22 8.78 19.75
CA ILE A 87 -23.57 10.16 20.04
C ILE A 87 -23.56 11.04 18.78
N GLY A 88 -24.35 12.10 18.79
CA GLY A 88 -24.25 13.13 17.76
C GLY A 88 -22.91 13.85 17.87
N GLY A 89 -22.36 14.28 16.74
CA GLY A 89 -21.08 14.98 16.66
C GLY A 89 -19.88 14.08 16.35
N GLU A 90 -20.06 12.77 16.23
CA GLU A 90 -19.00 11.89 15.73
C GLU A 90 -18.65 12.23 14.27
N VAL A 91 -17.35 12.34 13.99
CA VAL A 91 -16.83 12.64 12.65
C VAL A 91 -15.79 11.59 12.30
N TYR A 92 -15.99 10.95 11.16
CA TYR A 92 -15.09 9.97 10.55
C TYR A 92 -14.54 10.52 9.24
N LYS A 93 -13.26 10.27 8.98
CA LYS A 93 -12.63 10.52 7.68
C LYS A 93 -11.89 9.29 7.20
N LEU A 94 -12.35 8.67 6.13
CA LEU A 94 -11.64 7.60 5.44
C LEU A 94 -10.79 8.21 4.33
N VAL A 95 -9.48 8.19 4.52
CA VAL A 95 -8.52 8.76 3.57
C VAL A 95 -7.85 7.63 2.82
N THR A 96 -8.00 7.62 1.50
CA THR A 96 -7.38 6.63 0.63
C THR A 96 -6.21 7.24 -0.11
N TYR A 97 -5.08 6.55 -0.04
CA TYR A 97 -3.80 6.86 -0.66
C TYR A 97 -3.50 5.85 -1.76
N LYS A 98 -2.80 6.30 -2.80
CA LYS A 98 -2.09 5.40 -3.69
C LYS A 98 -0.88 4.81 -2.93
N GLN A 99 -0.65 3.50 -3.03
CA GLN A 99 0.57 2.89 -2.52
C GLN A 99 1.76 3.34 -3.39
N GLN A 100 2.90 3.58 -2.75
CA GLN A 100 4.17 3.86 -3.44
C GLN A 100 5.29 3.07 -2.79
N ASP A 101 6.33 2.73 -3.57
CA ASP A 101 7.47 2.00 -3.05
C ASP A 101 8.27 2.86 -2.05
N HIS A 102 8.75 2.21 -0.99
CA HIS A 102 9.67 2.85 -0.07
C HIS A 102 11.05 3.01 -0.73
N ALA A 103 11.60 4.22 -0.73
CA ALA A 103 12.86 4.53 -1.42
C ALA A 103 14.03 3.69 -0.88
N PHE A 104 14.05 3.43 0.43
CA PHE A 104 15.14 2.78 1.14
C PHE A 104 14.87 1.33 1.54
N TRP A 105 13.67 0.79 1.26
CA TRP A 105 13.30 -0.56 1.70
C TRP A 105 12.60 -1.32 0.59
N TYR A 106 13.35 -2.20 -0.09
CA TYR A 106 12.83 -3.00 -1.18
C TYR A 106 11.67 -3.89 -0.70
N GLY A 107 10.60 -3.97 -1.49
CA GLY A 107 9.40 -4.73 -1.16
C GLY A 107 8.46 -4.06 -0.17
N SER A 108 8.83 -2.92 0.45
CA SER A 108 7.94 -2.14 1.31
C SER A 108 7.17 -1.11 0.49
N ARG A 109 5.88 -0.94 0.83
CA ARG A 109 5.00 0.08 0.26
C ARG A 109 4.48 0.99 1.35
N ILE A 110 4.44 2.28 1.05
CA ILE A 110 3.98 3.34 1.95
C ILE A 110 2.86 4.15 1.33
N ASN A 111 2.22 4.99 2.15
CA ASN A 111 1.30 6.00 1.67
C ASN A 111 2.00 6.97 0.70
N GLY A 112 1.47 7.04 -0.51
CA GLY A 112 1.77 8.05 -1.51
C GLY A 112 0.71 9.15 -1.51
N LYS A 113 0.31 9.56 -2.72
CA LYS A 113 -0.65 10.63 -2.95
C LYS A 113 -2.05 10.29 -2.41
N VAL A 114 -2.70 11.25 -1.76
CA VAL A 114 -4.14 11.16 -1.42
C VAL A 114 -4.96 11.15 -2.71
N ILE A 115 -5.82 10.15 -2.87
CA ILE A 115 -6.69 10.01 -4.05
C ILE A 115 -8.17 10.15 -3.72
N GLN A 116 -8.58 9.97 -2.46
CA GLN A 116 -9.97 10.10 -2.04
C GLN A 116 -10.07 10.39 -0.53
N VAL A 117 -10.98 11.27 -0.15
CA VAL A 117 -11.32 11.55 1.25
C VAL A 117 -12.83 11.45 1.40
N GLU A 118 -13.29 10.48 2.18
CA GLU A 118 -14.71 10.30 2.49
C GLU A 118 -14.95 10.76 3.92
N THR A 119 -15.95 11.61 4.14
CA THR A 119 -16.31 12.12 5.46
C THR A 119 -17.69 11.61 5.83
N LEU A 120 -17.81 11.02 7.01
CA LEU A 120 -19.10 10.67 7.62
C LEU A 120 -19.26 11.43 8.93
N GLN A 121 -20.30 12.25 9.01
CA GLN A 121 -20.67 12.99 10.21
C GLN A 121 -21.99 12.47 10.74
N LEU A 122 -22.03 12.08 12.02
CA LEU A 122 -23.26 11.72 12.71
C LEU A 122 -23.88 12.98 13.31
N LYS A 123 -25.00 13.43 12.77
CA LYS A 123 -25.73 14.59 13.29
C LYS A 123 -26.90 14.15 14.14
N GLN A 124 -27.17 14.90 15.22
CA GLN A 124 -28.39 14.72 15.98
C GLN A 124 -29.49 15.62 15.39
N GLN A 125 -30.59 15.02 14.93
CA GLN A 125 -31.73 15.72 14.37
C GLN A 125 -33.01 15.13 14.95
N ALA A 126 -33.83 15.95 15.60
CA ALA A 126 -35.10 15.54 16.23
C ALA A 126 -34.98 14.27 17.11
N GLY A 127 -33.91 14.18 17.92
CA GLY A 127 -33.67 13.04 18.81
C GLY A 127 -33.14 11.77 18.13
N ARG A 128 -32.85 11.81 16.82
CA ARG A 128 -32.26 10.69 16.06
C ARG A 128 -30.85 11.02 15.60
N ILE A 129 -30.02 10.00 15.47
CA ILE A 129 -28.71 10.10 14.84
C ILE A 129 -28.86 9.88 13.33
N VAL A 130 -28.43 10.85 12.55
CA VAL A 130 -28.52 10.86 11.08
C VAL A 130 -27.11 10.93 10.50
N PRO A 131 -26.69 9.96 9.66
CA PRO A 131 -25.42 10.02 8.97
C PRO A 131 -25.48 11.02 7.82
N VAL A 132 -24.51 11.93 7.77
CA VAL A 132 -24.28 12.86 6.66
C VAL A 132 -22.94 12.51 6.04
N TYR A 133 -22.97 12.10 4.77
CA TYR A 133 -21.80 11.62 4.04
C TYR A 133 -21.40 12.61 2.95
N THR A 134 -20.10 12.89 2.83
CA THR A 134 -19.52 13.66 1.74
C THR A 134 -18.26 13.00 1.22
N ILE A 135 -17.93 13.27 -0.05
CA ILE A 135 -16.71 12.77 -0.70
C ILE A 135 -15.97 13.93 -1.35
N GLU A 136 -14.67 14.01 -1.09
CA GLU A 136 -13.73 14.92 -1.73
C GLU A 136 -12.74 14.07 -2.54
N TYR A 137 -12.42 14.54 -3.76
CA TYR A 137 -11.63 13.78 -4.75
C TYR A 137 -12.30 12.44 -5.11
N PRO A 138 -13.48 12.46 -5.75
CA PRO A 138 -14.25 11.23 -5.99
C PRO A 138 -13.54 10.31 -6.98
N GLY A 139 -13.05 9.17 -6.49
CA GLY A 139 -12.87 7.96 -7.26
C GLY A 139 -14.15 7.11 -7.27
N PRO A 140 -14.12 5.91 -7.87
CA PRO A 140 -15.24 4.97 -7.77
C PRO A 140 -15.42 4.53 -6.31
N ALA A 141 -16.54 4.92 -5.69
CA ALA A 141 -16.85 4.66 -4.29
C ALA A 141 -18.26 4.08 -4.11
N ASP A 142 -18.37 2.93 -3.44
CA ASP A 142 -19.64 2.42 -2.94
C ASP A 142 -19.96 3.10 -1.60
N THR A 143 -20.85 4.09 -1.66
CA THR A 143 -21.18 4.92 -0.51
C THR A 143 -21.76 4.11 0.66
N LEU A 144 -22.58 3.09 0.39
CA LEU A 144 -23.18 2.29 1.45
C LEU A 144 -22.14 1.40 2.12
N ALA A 145 -21.27 0.76 1.33
CA ALA A 145 -20.17 -0.03 1.86
C ALA A 145 -19.22 0.81 2.72
N SER A 146 -18.91 2.03 2.28
CA SER A 146 -18.09 2.98 3.02
C SER A 146 -18.71 3.42 4.34
N ILE A 147 -19.98 3.80 4.34
CA ILE A 147 -20.72 4.16 5.57
C ILE A 147 -20.70 2.97 6.54
N ASN A 148 -21.03 1.77 6.05
CA ASN A 148 -21.03 0.56 6.88
C ASN A 148 -19.65 0.26 7.45
N TYR A 149 -18.59 0.45 6.66
CA TYR A 149 -17.23 0.26 7.13
C TYR A 149 -16.87 1.25 8.25
N MET A 150 -17.10 2.55 8.05
CA MET A 150 -16.81 3.59 9.05
C MET A 150 -17.62 3.38 10.34
N MET A 151 -18.88 2.93 10.22
CA MET A 151 -19.77 2.68 11.35
C MET A 151 -19.47 1.40 12.13
N ASN A 152 -18.69 0.47 11.59
CA ASN A 152 -18.41 -0.80 12.25
C ASN A 152 -16.91 -1.03 12.51
N ALA A 153 -16.05 -0.10 12.13
CA ALA A 153 -14.63 -0.19 12.39
C ALA A 153 -14.33 -0.08 13.89
N THR A 154 -13.54 -1.03 14.38
CA THR A 154 -12.93 -0.99 15.72
C THR A 154 -11.55 -0.36 15.62
N ALA A 155 -11.13 0.29 16.70
CA ALA A 155 -9.77 0.81 16.79
C ALA A 155 -8.76 -0.34 16.78
N ALA A 156 -7.72 -0.21 15.96
CA ALA A 156 -6.60 -1.13 15.97
C ALA A 156 -5.82 -0.93 17.29
N TYR A 157 -5.88 -1.93 18.16
CA TYR A 157 -5.14 -1.95 19.40
C TYR A 157 -3.74 -2.51 19.16
N PHE A 158 -2.71 -1.69 19.42
CA PHE A 158 -1.34 -2.15 19.55
C PHE A 158 -1.00 -2.12 21.04
N PRO A 159 -0.86 -3.28 21.71
CA PRO A 159 -0.53 -3.38 23.13
C PRO A 159 0.82 -2.74 23.49
#